data_AF-A0A9X2KVV1-F1
#
_entry.id   AF-A0A9X2KVV1-F1
#
_cell.length_a   1.000
_cell.length_b   1.000
_cell.length_c   1.000
_cell.angle_alpha   90.00
_cell.angle_beta   90.00
_cell.angle_gamma   90.00
#
_symmetry.space_group_name_H-M   'P 1'
#
loop_
_entity.id
_entity.type
_entity.pdbx_description
1 polymer ?
#
loop_
_entity_poly.entity_id
_entity_poly.type
_entity_poly.pdbx_seq_one_letter_code
_entity_poly.pdbx_strand_id
1 'polypeptide(L)'
;MFISFSRVTFALILSITLGACQNQTETPPPSESQIHNLATEVQRQALSDLALFKACASLGGALGDYANTARETWTFSNQRLVEAADRHMQAGNDDWVSWREETYSLSVLALVKDIQQSQYEQLNLAQRGPSGQKSVCRRELAIAETRIFSDLASPQVAQALVAQAQPKAAASVSIVRLSDSFSRWPEPGRSFFALNKQTGPNCSANSRIMPLVNHWPEEVYAHYCNGRPISLIQCQWGKCTRQKAGSAN
;
A
#
# COMPACT_ATOMS: atom_id res chain seq x y z
N MET A 1 37.10 85.20 -25.38
CA MET A 1 35.70 85.24 -25.88
C MET A 1 35.04 83.93 -25.48
N PHE A 2 33.88 84.05 -24.84
CA PHE A 2 33.00 83.01 -24.26
C PHE A 2 32.89 81.73 -25.14
N ILE A 3 32.60 80.52 -24.64
CA ILE A 3 31.41 80.12 -23.87
C ILE A 3 31.70 78.81 -23.08
N SER A 4 31.21 78.78 -21.84
CA SER A 4 31.04 77.63 -20.94
C SER A 4 29.63 77.05 -21.10
N PHE A 5 29.42 75.73 -21.16
CA PHE A 5 28.16 74.95 -20.94
C PHE A 5 28.50 73.46 -21.25
N SER A 6 28.05 72.39 -20.59
CA SER A 6 27.08 72.15 -19.53
C SER A 6 27.22 70.69 -19.03
N ARG A 7 27.25 70.52 -17.70
CA ARG A 7 26.46 69.57 -16.87
C ARG A 7 26.23 68.14 -17.42
N VAL A 8 26.80 67.12 -16.78
CA VAL A 8 26.20 66.42 -15.62
C VAL A 8 24.77 65.96 -15.92
N THR A 9 24.60 64.75 -16.47
CA THR A 9 23.43 63.86 -16.26
C THR A 9 23.64 62.55 -17.02
N PHE A 10 24.34 61.58 -16.42
CA PHE A 10 24.33 60.19 -16.89
C PHE A 10 24.60 59.22 -15.73
N ALA A 11 23.87 59.38 -14.64
CA ALA A 11 24.02 58.51 -13.46
C ALA A 11 22.70 58.40 -12.70
N LEU A 12 21.61 58.02 -13.37
CA LEU A 12 20.33 57.79 -12.69
C LEU A 12 19.34 56.92 -13.50
N ILE A 13 19.82 55.86 -14.15
CA ILE A 13 18.95 54.81 -14.71
C ILE A 13 19.64 53.44 -14.55
N LEU A 14 19.98 53.05 -13.32
CA LEU A 14 20.48 51.70 -13.04
C LEU A 14 20.13 51.24 -11.61
N SER A 15 18.90 51.50 -11.16
CA SER A 15 18.49 51.15 -9.79
C SER A 15 17.06 50.61 -9.65
N ILE A 16 16.37 50.27 -10.76
CA ILE A 16 14.96 49.83 -10.71
C ILE A 16 14.76 48.33 -10.99
N THR A 17 15.81 47.55 -11.28
CA THR A 17 15.66 46.12 -11.62
C THR A 17 15.83 45.13 -10.47
N LEU A 18 16.00 45.57 -9.21
CA LEU A 18 16.23 44.68 -8.06
C LEU A 18 14.97 44.35 -7.22
N GLY A 19 13.78 44.82 -7.62
CA GLY A 19 12.55 44.67 -6.82
C GLY A 19 11.66 43.46 -7.11
N ALA A 20 12.00 42.58 -8.08
CA ALA A 20 11.04 41.60 -8.60
C ALA A 20 11.15 40.16 -8.04
N CYS A 21 12.03 39.88 -7.07
CA CYS A 21 12.23 38.51 -6.55
C CYS A 21 11.65 38.26 -5.14
N GLN A 22 10.86 39.17 -4.56
CA GLN A 22 10.41 39.04 -3.16
C GLN A 22 8.99 38.52 -2.94
N ASN A 23 8.23 38.20 -3.99
CA ASN A 23 6.94 37.53 -3.85
C ASN A 23 7.02 36.07 -4.27
N GLN A 24 7.86 35.28 -3.60
CA GLN A 24 7.60 33.85 -3.54
C GLN A 24 6.37 33.69 -2.65
N THR A 25 5.19 33.62 -3.26
CA THR A 25 3.97 33.16 -2.59
C THR A 25 4.28 31.82 -1.96
N GLU A 26 4.46 31.81 -0.64
CA GLU A 26 4.65 30.61 0.16
C GLU A 26 3.39 29.76 -0.04
N THR A 27 3.53 28.74 -0.88
CA THR A 27 2.42 27.81 -1.15
C THR A 27 2.03 27.21 0.19
N PRO A 28 0.76 27.28 0.61
CA PRO A 28 0.36 26.78 1.91
C PRO A 28 0.78 25.31 2.05
N PRO A 29 1.20 24.88 3.25
CA PRO A 29 1.62 23.51 3.46
C PRO A 29 0.47 22.54 3.12
N PRO A 30 0.77 21.34 2.59
CA PRO A 30 -0.24 20.32 2.35
C PRO A 30 -1.09 20.04 3.59
N SER A 31 -2.41 19.93 3.40
CA SER A 31 -3.32 19.52 4.47
C SER A 31 -3.17 18.02 4.81
N GLU A 32 -3.52 17.65 6.04
CA GLU A 32 -3.49 16.25 6.50
C GLU A 32 -4.35 15.33 5.62
N SER A 33 -5.51 15.81 5.16
CA SER A 33 -6.38 15.03 4.27
C SER A 33 -5.74 14.76 2.91
N GLN A 34 -4.99 15.71 2.34
CA GLN A 34 -4.25 15.48 1.10
C GLN A 34 -3.16 14.41 1.28
N ILE A 35 -2.48 14.43 2.41
CA ILE A 35 -1.44 13.44 2.75
C ILE A 35 -2.07 12.06 2.96
N HIS A 36 -3.15 11.98 3.72
CA HIS A 36 -3.89 10.74 3.98
C HIS A 36 -4.47 10.13 2.69
N ASN A 37 -5.04 10.96 1.82
CA ASN A 37 -5.57 10.52 0.53
C ASN A 37 -4.45 9.97 -0.37
N LEU A 38 -3.29 10.65 -0.41
CA LEU A 38 -2.14 10.16 -1.16
C LEU A 38 -1.64 8.83 -0.58
N ALA A 39 -1.51 8.71 0.75
CA ALA A 39 -1.10 7.47 1.41
C ALA A 39 -2.05 6.31 1.09
N THR A 40 -3.36 6.55 1.14
CA THR A 40 -4.38 5.56 0.81
C THR A 40 -4.28 5.10 -0.64
N GLU A 41 -4.15 6.04 -1.58
CA GLU A 41 -4.05 5.74 -3.01
C GLU A 41 -2.75 4.98 -3.34
N VAL A 42 -1.62 5.45 -2.81
CA VAL A 42 -0.32 4.76 -2.96
C VAL A 42 -0.40 3.34 -2.41
N GLN A 43 -0.97 3.14 -1.22
CA GLN A 43 -1.10 1.81 -0.63
C GLN A 43 -2.00 0.89 -1.47
N ARG A 44 -3.17 1.37 -1.91
CA ARG A 44 -4.07 0.59 -2.78
C ARG A 44 -3.39 0.22 -4.09
N GLN A 45 -2.78 1.19 -4.76
CA GLN A 45 -2.16 0.98 -6.05
C GLN A 45 -0.94 0.05 -5.94
N ALA A 46 -0.13 0.20 -4.89
CA ALA A 46 1.00 -0.70 -4.62
C ALA A 46 0.53 -2.15 -4.44
N LEU A 47 -0.52 -2.38 -3.66
CA LEU A 47 -1.08 -3.72 -3.48
C LEU A 47 -1.61 -4.31 -4.79
N SER A 48 -2.23 -3.47 -5.63
CA SER A 48 -2.72 -3.86 -6.96
C SER A 48 -1.57 -4.25 -7.89
N ASP A 49 -0.52 -3.43 -7.97
CA ASP A 49 0.65 -3.67 -8.82
C ASP A 49 1.41 -4.93 -8.35
N LEU A 50 1.61 -5.09 -7.04
CA LEU A 50 2.24 -6.28 -6.47
C LEU A 50 1.44 -7.56 -6.76
N ALA A 51 0.11 -7.50 -6.69
CA ALA A 51 -0.76 -8.60 -7.04
C ALA A 51 -0.64 -8.97 -8.54
N LEU A 52 -0.60 -7.96 -9.42
CA LEU A 52 -0.37 -8.13 -10.85
C LEU A 52 0.98 -8.78 -11.14
N PHE A 53 2.08 -8.23 -10.60
CA PHE A 53 3.42 -8.78 -10.80
C PHE A 53 3.46 -10.25 -10.41
N LYS A 54 2.87 -10.61 -9.26
CA LYS A 54 2.84 -11.99 -8.81
C LYS A 54 1.97 -12.90 -9.68
N ALA A 55 0.78 -12.44 -10.07
CA ALA A 55 -0.10 -13.18 -10.97
C ALA A 55 0.61 -13.54 -12.28
N CYS A 56 1.29 -12.56 -12.88
CA CYS A 56 1.99 -12.76 -14.14
C CYS A 56 3.31 -13.52 -13.99
N ALA A 57 4.03 -13.35 -12.88
CA ALA A 57 5.20 -14.15 -12.54
C ALA A 57 4.86 -15.65 -12.49
N SER A 58 3.68 -15.99 -11.98
CA SER A 58 3.23 -17.38 -11.84
C SER A 58 3.02 -18.12 -13.17
N LEU A 59 2.95 -17.40 -14.30
CA LEU A 59 2.86 -18.00 -15.64
C LEU A 59 4.20 -18.57 -16.13
N GLY A 60 5.32 -18.19 -15.50
CA GLY A 60 6.65 -18.72 -15.78
C GLY A 60 7.22 -18.35 -17.15
N GLY A 61 8.39 -18.93 -17.44
CA GLY A 61 9.19 -18.64 -18.64
C GLY A 61 9.55 -17.15 -18.77
N ALA A 62 9.79 -16.69 -20.00
CA ALA A 62 10.22 -15.31 -20.26
C ALA A 62 9.23 -14.24 -19.77
N LEU A 63 7.93 -14.55 -19.68
CA LEU A 63 6.96 -13.62 -19.09
C LEU A 63 7.10 -13.54 -17.58
N GLY A 64 7.37 -14.66 -16.91
CA GLY A 64 7.62 -14.68 -15.48
C GLY A 64 8.88 -13.91 -15.12
N ASP A 65 9.95 -14.08 -15.90
CA ASP A 65 11.19 -13.31 -15.75
C ASP A 65 10.94 -11.81 -15.93
N TYR A 66 10.20 -11.42 -16.98
CA TYR A 66 9.81 -10.04 -17.19
C TYR A 66 8.99 -9.47 -16.02
N ALA A 67 8.04 -10.22 -15.47
CA ALA A 67 7.23 -9.77 -14.33
C ALA A 67 8.10 -9.49 -13.08
N ASN A 68 9.13 -10.30 -12.84
CA ASN A 68 10.06 -10.09 -11.73
C ASN A 68 10.94 -8.85 -11.97
N THR A 69 11.51 -8.69 -13.16
CA THR A 69 12.28 -7.49 -13.52
C THR A 69 11.42 -6.22 -13.45
N ALA A 70 10.19 -6.27 -13.97
CA ALA A 70 9.25 -5.15 -13.89
C ALA A 70 8.93 -4.79 -12.42
N ARG A 71 8.79 -5.78 -11.54
CA ARG A 71 8.61 -5.55 -10.09
C ARG A 71 9.84 -4.87 -9.47
N GLU A 72 11.05 -5.28 -9.84
CA GLU A 72 12.30 -4.68 -9.35
C GLU A 72 12.42 -3.22 -9.79
N THR A 73 12.21 -2.93 -11.09
CA THR A 73 12.17 -1.58 -11.65
C THR A 73 11.12 -0.72 -10.95
N TRP A 74 9.89 -1.23 -10.80
CA TRP A 74 8.81 -0.55 -10.10
C TRP A 74 9.17 -0.28 -8.64
N THR A 75 9.79 -1.24 -7.94
CA THR A 75 10.19 -1.09 -6.54
C THR A 75 11.21 0.02 -6.41
N PHE A 76 12.24 0.04 -7.26
CA PHE A 76 13.26 1.08 -7.25
C PHE A 76 12.65 2.49 -7.38
N SER A 77 11.66 2.65 -8.25
CA SER A 77 11.00 3.94 -8.49
C SER A 77 10.02 4.35 -7.39
N ASN A 78 9.38 3.39 -6.71
CA ASN A 78 8.23 3.67 -5.85
C ASN A 78 8.45 3.37 -4.36
N GLN A 79 9.49 2.62 -3.98
CA GLN A 79 9.69 2.10 -2.62
C GLN A 79 9.55 3.18 -1.54
N ARG A 80 10.17 4.34 -1.74
CA ARG A 80 10.17 5.43 -0.75
C ARG A 80 8.75 5.93 -0.43
N LEU A 81 7.90 6.10 -1.44
CA LEU A 81 6.52 6.55 -1.24
C LEU A 81 5.64 5.41 -0.70
N VAL A 82 5.88 4.18 -1.16
CA VAL A 82 5.17 2.99 -0.65
C VAL A 82 5.42 2.80 0.84
N GLU A 83 6.68 2.90 1.28
CA GLU A 83 7.03 2.80 2.70
C GLU A 83 6.45 3.96 3.51
N ALA A 84 6.46 5.18 2.97
CA ALA A 84 5.88 6.33 3.65
C ALA A 84 4.36 6.19 3.82
N ALA A 85 3.66 5.77 2.76
CA ALA A 85 2.24 5.47 2.78
C ALA A 85 1.92 4.36 3.77
N ASP A 86 2.68 3.26 3.75
CA ASP A 86 2.49 2.14 4.68
C ASP A 86 2.64 2.60 6.13
N ARG A 87 3.70 3.35 6.46
CA ARG A 87 3.90 3.89 7.81
C ARG A 87 2.81 4.87 8.23
N HIS A 88 2.38 5.75 7.32
CA HIS A 88 1.29 6.70 7.59
C HIS A 88 -0.02 5.97 7.90
N MET A 89 -0.38 4.97 7.09
CA MET A 89 -1.61 4.20 7.29
C MET A 89 -1.54 3.32 8.54
N GLN A 90 -0.37 2.76 8.87
CA GLN A 90 -0.19 1.96 10.07
C GLN A 90 -0.28 2.79 11.37
N ALA A 91 0.14 4.06 11.37
CA ALA A 91 0.12 4.90 12.56
C ALA A 91 -1.30 5.10 13.16
N GLY A 92 -2.34 4.98 12.33
CA GLY A 92 -3.74 5.11 12.77
C GLY A 92 -4.43 3.80 13.15
N ASN A 93 -3.76 2.64 13.00
CA ASN A 93 -4.37 1.35 13.28
C ASN A 93 -4.34 1.04 14.78
N ASP A 94 -5.44 0.50 15.30
CA ASP A 94 -5.61 0.05 16.68
C ASP A 94 -5.90 -1.46 16.78
N ASP A 95 -5.84 -2.19 15.66
CA ASP A 95 -6.34 -3.54 15.51
C ASP A 95 -5.22 -4.61 15.45
N TRP A 96 -4.12 -4.30 16.14
CA TRP A 96 -2.91 -5.10 16.12
C TRP A 96 -3.06 -6.44 16.85
N VAL A 97 -2.46 -7.47 16.26
CA VAL A 97 -2.32 -8.82 16.83
C VAL A 97 -0.90 -9.32 16.62
N SER A 98 -0.46 -10.26 17.46
CA SER A 98 0.90 -10.80 17.41
C SER A 98 0.86 -12.26 16.98
N TRP A 99 1.65 -12.60 15.98
CA TRP A 99 1.71 -13.96 15.43
C TRP A 99 3.11 -14.22 14.88
N ARG A 100 3.72 -15.36 15.24
CA ARG A 100 5.07 -15.76 14.78
C ARG A 100 6.13 -14.65 14.93
N GLU A 101 6.16 -14.02 16.11
CA GLU A 101 7.11 -12.95 16.46
C GLU A 101 6.92 -11.64 15.67
N GLU A 102 5.81 -11.51 14.94
CA GLU A 102 5.48 -10.31 14.18
C GLU A 102 4.14 -9.73 14.59
N THR A 103 3.99 -8.43 14.33
CA THR A 103 2.77 -7.69 14.62
C THR A 103 2.04 -7.37 13.33
N TYR A 104 0.78 -7.79 13.26
CA TYR A 104 -0.09 -7.67 12.10
C TYR A 104 -1.28 -6.78 12.43
N SER A 105 -1.62 -5.87 11.52
CA SER A 105 -2.94 -5.23 11.53
C SER A 105 -3.90 -6.13 10.76
N LEU A 106 -5.00 -6.50 11.40
CA LEU A 106 -6.02 -7.35 10.79
C LEU A 106 -6.74 -6.64 9.62
N SER A 107 -6.90 -5.33 9.68
CA SER A 107 -7.47 -4.48 8.63
C SER A 107 -6.56 -4.46 7.42
N VAL A 108 -5.25 -4.33 7.63
CA VAL A 108 -4.27 -4.39 6.54
C VAL A 108 -4.28 -5.79 5.90
N LEU A 109 -4.34 -6.87 6.69
CA LEU A 109 -4.47 -8.23 6.14
C LEU A 109 -5.73 -8.38 5.27
N ALA A 110 -6.87 -7.86 5.72
CA ALA A 110 -8.11 -7.89 4.95
C ALA A 110 -7.97 -7.09 3.64
N LEU A 111 -7.38 -5.90 3.70
CA LEU A 111 -7.12 -5.05 2.55
C LEU A 111 -6.23 -5.75 1.51
N VAL A 112 -5.12 -6.35 1.94
CA VAL A 112 -4.22 -7.12 1.06
C VAL A 112 -5.00 -8.25 0.39
N LYS A 113 -5.81 -9.01 1.14
CA LYS A 113 -6.61 -10.10 0.57
C LYS A 113 -7.58 -9.60 -0.48
N ASP A 114 -8.35 -8.58 -0.15
CA ASP A 114 -9.45 -8.10 -0.99
C ASP A 114 -8.92 -7.48 -2.29
N ILE A 115 -7.80 -6.73 -2.23
CA ILE A 115 -7.15 -6.18 -3.42
C ILE A 115 -6.54 -7.29 -4.28
N GLN A 116 -5.82 -8.24 -3.67
CA GLN A 116 -5.24 -9.35 -4.43
C GLN A 116 -6.31 -10.17 -5.13
N GLN A 117 -7.39 -10.52 -4.43
CA GLN A 117 -8.51 -11.24 -5.01
C GLN A 117 -9.16 -10.46 -6.16
N SER A 118 -9.44 -9.16 -5.96
CA SER A 118 -9.99 -8.31 -7.02
C SER A 118 -9.07 -8.25 -8.24
N GLN A 119 -7.75 -8.15 -8.03
CA GLN A 119 -6.80 -8.12 -9.14
C GLN A 119 -6.76 -9.44 -9.91
N TYR A 120 -6.80 -10.58 -9.22
CA TYR A 120 -6.87 -11.89 -9.87
C TYR A 120 -8.16 -12.05 -10.69
N GLU A 121 -9.29 -11.58 -10.16
CA GLU A 121 -10.59 -11.58 -10.85
C GLU A 121 -10.55 -10.67 -12.09
N GLN A 122 -9.98 -9.47 -11.99
CA GLN A 122 -9.84 -8.53 -13.10
C GLN A 122 -8.95 -9.07 -14.23
N LEU A 123 -7.82 -9.69 -13.89
CA LEU A 123 -6.95 -10.33 -14.89
C LEU A 123 -7.64 -11.50 -15.57
N ASN A 124 -8.50 -12.21 -14.81
CA ASN A 124 -9.30 -13.34 -15.28
C ASN A 124 -8.46 -14.40 -16.01
N LEU A 125 -7.26 -14.68 -15.49
CA LEU A 125 -6.29 -15.54 -16.18
C LEU A 125 -6.84 -16.97 -16.37
N ALA A 126 -7.54 -17.50 -15.38
CA ALA A 126 -8.09 -18.86 -15.39
C ALA A 126 -9.08 -19.11 -16.54
N GLN A 127 -9.79 -18.08 -17.01
CA GLN A 127 -10.76 -18.19 -18.11
C GLN A 127 -10.15 -17.89 -19.49
N ARG A 128 -8.84 -17.63 -19.56
CA ARG A 128 -8.12 -17.32 -20.81
C ARG A 128 -7.27 -18.50 -21.24
N GLY A 129 -7.19 -18.72 -22.55
CA GLY A 129 -6.18 -19.62 -23.11
C GLY A 129 -4.75 -19.09 -22.89
N PRO A 130 -3.69 -19.93 -23.00
CA PRO A 130 -2.32 -19.56 -22.64
C PRO A 130 -1.80 -18.29 -23.33
N SER A 131 -2.09 -18.11 -24.63
CA SER A 131 -1.70 -16.89 -25.36
C SER A 131 -2.43 -15.64 -24.85
N GLY A 132 -3.70 -15.78 -24.46
CA GLY A 132 -4.51 -14.69 -23.90
C GLY A 132 -4.02 -14.27 -22.51
N GLN A 133 -3.63 -15.22 -21.67
CA GLN A 133 -3.01 -14.94 -20.37
C GLN A 133 -1.72 -14.13 -20.56
N LYS A 134 -0.84 -14.57 -21.47
CA LYS A 134 0.43 -13.89 -21.75
C LYS A 134 0.23 -12.48 -22.31
N SER A 135 -0.74 -12.30 -23.20
CA SER A 135 -1.04 -11.00 -23.82
C SER A 135 -1.54 -9.99 -22.80
N VAL A 136 -2.50 -10.38 -21.95
CA VAL A 136 -3.03 -9.50 -20.88
C VAL A 136 -1.92 -9.15 -19.90
N CYS A 137 -1.20 -10.14 -19.39
CA CYS A 137 -0.10 -9.89 -18.46
C CYS A 137 0.95 -8.95 -19.04
N ARG A 138 1.39 -9.14 -20.28
CA ARG A 138 2.38 -8.25 -20.89
C ARG A 138 1.90 -6.79 -20.96
N ARG A 139 0.64 -6.57 -21.33
CA ARG A 139 0.05 -5.23 -21.39
C ARG A 139 0.00 -4.59 -20.00
N GLU A 140 -0.57 -5.29 -19.03
CA GLU A 140 -0.73 -4.75 -17.67
C GLU A 140 0.63 -4.51 -17.00
N LEU A 141 1.61 -5.41 -17.19
CA LEU A 141 2.96 -5.25 -16.66
C LEU A 141 3.66 -4.00 -17.22
N ALA A 142 3.54 -3.73 -18.53
CA ALA A 142 4.13 -2.54 -19.14
C ALA A 142 3.56 -1.23 -18.56
N ILE A 143 2.27 -1.23 -18.20
CA ILE A 143 1.62 -0.10 -17.54
C ILE A 143 2.11 0.04 -16.09
N ALA A 144 2.20 -1.07 -15.36
CA ALA A 144 2.61 -1.05 -13.95
C ALA A 144 4.10 -0.68 -13.78
N GLU A 145 4.98 -1.22 -14.63
CA GLU A 145 6.44 -0.98 -14.58
C GLU A 145 6.81 0.51 -14.72
N THR A 146 6.07 1.24 -15.55
CA THR A 146 6.32 2.66 -15.86
C THR A 146 5.61 3.62 -14.92
N ARG A 147 4.82 3.10 -13.97
CA ARG A 147 4.05 3.92 -13.04
C ARG A 147 4.93 4.51 -11.96
N ILE A 148 4.83 5.82 -11.78
CA ILE A 148 5.55 6.57 -10.75
C ILE A 148 4.55 7.22 -9.80
N PHE A 149 4.57 6.82 -8.53
CA PHE A 149 3.61 7.28 -7.53
C PHE A 149 3.80 8.73 -7.11
N SER A 150 4.95 9.35 -7.39
CA SER A 150 5.12 10.79 -7.20
C SER A 150 4.18 11.62 -8.08
N ASP A 151 3.68 11.04 -9.17
CA ASP A 151 2.82 11.74 -10.14
C ASP A 151 1.33 11.72 -9.69
N LEU A 152 1.01 10.98 -8.63
CA LEU A 152 -0.35 10.90 -8.07
C LEU A 152 -0.76 12.17 -7.30
N ALA A 153 0.18 13.05 -6.96
CA ALA A 153 -0.08 14.30 -6.26
C ALA A 153 0.97 15.36 -6.60
N SER A 154 0.84 16.56 -6.04
CA SER A 154 1.89 17.56 -6.19
C SER A 154 3.17 17.12 -5.46
N PRO A 155 4.36 17.55 -5.93
CA PRO A 155 5.62 17.22 -5.28
C PRO A 155 5.66 17.59 -3.79
N GLN A 156 4.98 18.67 -3.40
CA GLN A 156 4.88 19.12 -2.02
C GLN A 156 4.12 18.11 -1.15
N VAL A 157 2.99 17.56 -1.63
CA VAL A 157 2.22 16.54 -0.88
C VAL A 157 3.01 15.24 -0.76
N ALA A 158 3.67 14.80 -1.85
CA ALA A 158 4.51 13.60 -1.84
C ALA A 158 5.69 13.74 -0.86
N GLN A 159 6.36 14.90 -0.84
CA GLN A 159 7.42 15.19 0.11
C GLN A 159 6.91 15.24 1.55
N ALA A 160 5.74 15.84 1.78
CA ALA A 160 5.13 15.92 3.10
C ALA A 160 4.77 14.53 3.64
N LEU A 161 4.21 13.63 2.81
CA LEU A 161 3.95 12.24 3.20
C LEU A 161 5.23 11.53 3.65
N VAL A 162 6.31 11.67 2.88
CA VAL A 162 7.59 11.05 3.24
C VAL A 162 8.17 11.65 4.53
N ALA A 163 8.06 12.97 4.72
CA ALA A 163 8.58 13.66 5.90
C ALA A 163 7.79 13.34 7.18
N GLN A 164 6.48 13.15 7.06
CA GLN A 164 5.59 12.86 8.18
C GLN A 164 5.47 11.36 8.49
N ALA A 165 6.00 10.49 7.63
CA ALA A 165 5.99 9.05 7.85
C ALA A 165 6.76 8.71 9.12
N GLN A 166 6.02 8.44 10.21
CA GLN A 166 6.58 8.05 11.49
C GLN A 166 7.46 6.80 11.36
N PRO A 167 8.47 6.62 12.23
CA PRO A 167 9.20 5.37 12.28
C PRO A 167 8.22 4.21 12.50
N LYS A 168 8.46 3.12 11.78
CA LYS A 168 7.61 1.93 11.84
C LYS A 168 7.59 1.40 13.28
N ALA A 169 6.40 1.08 13.80
CA ALA A 169 6.30 0.40 15.08
C ALA A 169 7.18 -0.86 15.06
N ALA A 170 7.98 -1.06 16.10
CA ALA A 170 8.88 -2.21 16.17
C ALA A 170 8.07 -3.50 15.92
N ALA A 171 8.55 -4.34 15.01
CA ALA A 171 7.94 -5.61 14.59
C ALA A 171 6.64 -5.56 13.73
N SER A 172 6.15 -4.40 13.27
CA SER A 172 5.02 -4.42 12.31
C SER A 172 5.46 -4.98 10.94
N VAL A 173 4.57 -5.67 10.22
CA VAL A 173 4.87 -6.21 8.88
C VAL A 173 4.51 -5.18 7.79
N SER A 174 5.34 -5.03 6.75
CA SER A 174 5.03 -4.10 5.65
C SER A 174 4.05 -4.72 4.65
N ILE A 175 3.30 -3.88 3.92
CA ILE A 175 2.38 -4.38 2.87
C ILE A 175 3.06 -5.21 1.79
N VAL A 176 4.32 -4.88 1.45
CA VAL A 176 5.11 -5.63 0.45
C VAL A 176 5.34 -7.05 0.97
N ARG A 177 5.81 -7.18 2.22
CA ARG A 177 6.07 -8.47 2.84
C ARG A 177 4.78 -9.27 3.06
N LEU A 178 3.67 -8.60 3.41
CA LEU A 178 2.36 -9.25 3.51
C LEU A 178 1.90 -9.79 2.16
N SER A 179 2.05 -9.02 1.08
CA SER A 179 1.67 -9.44 -0.28
C SER A 179 2.45 -10.67 -0.75
N ASP A 180 3.72 -10.76 -0.36
CA ASP A 180 4.59 -11.92 -0.62
C ASP A 180 4.23 -13.12 0.25
N SER A 181 4.01 -12.90 1.55
CA SER A 181 3.76 -13.97 2.52
C SER A 181 2.39 -14.63 2.30
N PHE A 182 1.37 -13.83 1.98
CA PHE A 182 0.03 -14.29 1.63
C PHE A 182 -0.14 -14.41 0.12
N SER A 183 0.83 -15.10 -0.47
CA SER A 183 0.94 -15.23 -1.92
C SER A 183 -0.28 -15.90 -2.55
N ARG A 184 -0.70 -16.98 -1.88
CA ARG A 184 -1.92 -17.74 -2.12
C ARG A 184 -2.61 -17.83 -0.77
N TRP A 185 -3.77 -17.20 -0.65
CA TRP A 185 -4.56 -17.31 0.56
C TRP A 185 -4.97 -18.78 0.75
N PRO A 186 -4.77 -19.36 1.93
CA PRO A 186 -5.13 -20.74 2.16
C PRO A 186 -6.64 -20.92 2.04
N GLU A 187 -7.04 -22.07 1.53
CA GLU A 187 -8.44 -22.50 1.60
C GLU A 187 -8.87 -22.71 3.07
N PRO A 188 -10.17 -22.66 3.37
CA PRO A 188 -10.71 -23.03 4.68
C PRO A 188 -10.23 -24.40 5.19
N GLY A 189 -9.82 -24.46 6.47
CA GLY A 189 -9.39 -25.68 7.14
C GLY A 189 -10.52 -26.46 7.80
N ARG A 190 -10.16 -27.49 8.57
CA ARG A 190 -11.10 -28.38 9.29
C ARG A 190 -11.91 -27.62 10.34
N SER A 191 -11.29 -26.68 11.07
CA SER A 191 -11.97 -25.95 12.14
C SER A 191 -12.87 -24.83 11.62
N PHE A 192 -12.76 -24.48 10.34
CA PHE A 192 -13.41 -23.30 9.76
C PHE A 192 -14.93 -23.31 9.93
N PHE A 193 -15.61 -24.40 9.59
CA PHE A 193 -17.07 -24.47 9.64
C PHE A 193 -17.63 -24.34 11.06
N ALA A 194 -16.94 -24.95 12.03
CA ALA A 194 -17.30 -24.83 13.44
C ALA A 194 -17.09 -23.39 13.93
N LEU A 195 -15.96 -22.78 13.59
CA LEU A 195 -15.67 -21.38 13.91
C LEU A 195 -16.72 -20.45 13.32
N ASN A 196 -17.03 -20.59 12.03
CA ASN A 196 -18.02 -19.76 11.34
C ASN A 196 -19.41 -19.85 12.00
N LYS A 197 -19.82 -21.05 12.42
CA LYS A 197 -21.07 -21.26 13.16
C LYS A 197 -21.05 -20.64 14.56
N GLN A 198 -19.91 -20.66 15.25
CA GLN A 198 -19.75 -20.08 16.59
C GLN A 198 -19.64 -18.55 16.58
N THR A 199 -19.02 -17.96 15.54
CA THR A 199 -18.80 -16.52 15.47
C THR A 199 -19.98 -15.76 14.89
N GLY A 200 -20.73 -16.38 13.96
CA GLY A 200 -21.90 -15.78 13.33
C GLY A 200 -22.88 -15.10 14.30
N PRO A 201 -23.33 -15.79 15.39
CA PRO A 201 -24.30 -15.23 16.33
C PRO A 201 -23.81 -14.01 17.13
N ASN A 202 -22.49 -13.82 17.24
CA ASN A 202 -21.89 -12.72 18.01
C ASN A 202 -21.68 -11.44 17.18
N CYS A 203 -21.91 -11.49 15.87
CA CYS A 203 -21.88 -10.31 15.01
C CYS A 203 -23.32 -9.83 14.76
N SER A 204 -23.58 -8.52 14.92
CA SER A 204 -24.90 -7.94 14.63
C SER A 204 -25.32 -8.10 13.16
N ALA A 205 -24.34 -8.15 12.26
CA ALA A 205 -24.47 -8.57 10.87
C ALA A 205 -23.10 -9.01 10.34
N ASN A 206 -23.10 -9.79 9.25
CA ASN A 206 -21.92 -10.13 8.42
C ASN A 206 -20.65 -10.52 9.21
N SER A 207 -20.60 -11.77 9.69
CA SER A 207 -19.35 -12.38 10.18
C SER A 207 -18.49 -12.86 9.00
N ARG A 208 -17.19 -12.55 9.04
CA ARG A 208 -16.20 -13.04 8.08
C ARG A 208 -15.05 -13.70 8.84
N ILE A 209 -14.78 -14.96 8.50
CA ILE A 209 -13.60 -15.70 8.93
C ILE A 209 -12.66 -15.81 7.73
N MET A 210 -11.44 -15.31 7.87
CA MET A 210 -10.44 -15.27 6.83
C MET A 210 -9.28 -16.20 7.18
N PRO A 211 -9.07 -17.30 6.45
CA PRO A 211 -7.93 -18.19 6.69
C PRO A 211 -6.61 -17.48 6.37
N LEU A 212 -5.67 -17.56 7.31
CA LEU A 212 -4.29 -17.07 7.20
C LEU A 212 -3.29 -18.24 7.08
N VAL A 213 -3.54 -19.33 7.81
CA VAL A 213 -2.80 -20.60 7.72
C VAL A 213 -3.77 -21.76 7.78
N ASN A 214 -3.54 -22.75 6.94
CA ASN A 214 -4.26 -24.01 6.93
C ASN A 214 -3.28 -25.17 6.69
N HIS A 215 -2.56 -25.58 7.72
CA HIS A 215 -1.68 -26.74 7.68
C HIS A 215 -1.89 -27.59 8.93
N TRP A 216 -2.76 -28.60 8.83
CA TRP A 216 -3.08 -29.48 9.95
C TRP A 216 -1.79 -30.03 10.60
N PRO A 217 -1.60 -29.90 11.93
CA PRO A 217 -2.62 -29.56 12.93
C PRO A 217 -2.80 -28.06 13.27
N GLU A 218 -2.07 -27.16 12.62
CA GLU A 218 -2.10 -25.70 12.85
C GLU A 218 -3.02 -24.99 11.85
N GLU A 219 -3.97 -24.21 12.36
CA GLU A 219 -4.81 -23.35 11.55
C GLU A 219 -4.88 -21.96 12.19
N VAL A 220 -4.86 -20.91 11.37
CA VAL A 220 -4.92 -19.53 11.84
C VAL A 220 -5.94 -18.78 10.99
N TYR A 221 -6.82 -18.04 11.64
CA TYR A 221 -7.87 -17.27 11.00
C TYR A 221 -7.97 -15.86 11.58
N ALA A 222 -8.20 -14.87 10.74
CA ALA A 222 -8.65 -13.55 11.17
C ALA A 222 -10.18 -13.49 11.18
N HIS A 223 -10.75 -12.91 12.22
CA HIS A 223 -12.19 -12.78 12.40
C HIS A 223 -12.62 -11.31 12.38
N TYR A 224 -13.67 -11.05 11.59
CA TYR A 224 -14.25 -9.72 11.40
C TYR A 224 -15.77 -9.77 11.59
N CYS A 225 -16.34 -8.70 12.14
CA CYS A 225 -17.78 -8.44 12.14
C CYS A 225 -18.04 -7.12 11.41
N ASN A 226 -18.93 -7.10 10.42
CA ASN A 226 -19.25 -5.89 9.64
C ASN A 226 -17.99 -5.19 9.08
N GLY A 227 -17.01 -5.98 8.62
CA GLY A 227 -15.73 -5.47 8.12
C GLY A 227 -14.76 -4.97 9.20
N ARG A 228 -15.18 -4.90 10.47
CA ARG A 228 -14.30 -4.50 11.59
C ARG A 228 -13.53 -5.71 12.14
N PRO A 229 -12.22 -5.57 12.38
CA PRO A 229 -11.44 -6.60 13.05
C PRO A 229 -11.94 -6.91 14.46
N ILE A 230 -11.98 -8.19 14.80
CA ILE A 230 -12.41 -8.65 16.13
C ILE A 230 -11.29 -9.40 16.83
N SER A 231 -10.71 -10.40 16.15
CA SER A 231 -9.71 -11.27 16.78
C SER A 231 -8.91 -12.07 15.77
N LEU A 232 -7.68 -12.42 16.15
CA LEU A 232 -6.94 -13.54 15.57
C LEU A 232 -7.34 -14.84 16.29
N ILE A 233 -7.68 -15.88 15.54
CA ILE A 233 -8.04 -17.20 16.04
C ILE A 233 -6.94 -18.17 15.65
N GLN A 234 -6.36 -18.85 16.62
CA GLN A 234 -5.32 -19.86 16.41
C GLN A 234 -5.86 -21.21 16.89
N CYS A 235 -5.82 -22.22 16.03
CA CYS A 235 -6.28 -23.57 16.36
C CYS A 235 -5.11 -24.55 16.26
N GLN A 236 -4.97 -25.37 17.29
CA GLN A 236 -4.08 -26.52 17.29
C GLN A 236 -4.90 -27.78 17.58
N TRP A 237 -4.86 -28.75 16.69
CA TRP A 237 -5.64 -30.00 16.82
C TRP A 237 -7.14 -29.75 17.05
N GLY A 238 -7.70 -28.71 16.41
CA GLY A 238 -9.11 -28.30 16.55
C GLY A 238 -9.45 -27.56 17.85
N LYS A 239 -8.49 -27.37 18.77
CA LYS A 239 -8.67 -26.53 19.96
C LYS A 239 -8.21 -25.11 19.63
N CYS A 240 -9.10 -24.13 19.77
CA CYS A 240 -8.85 -22.77 19.32
C CYS A 240 -8.73 -21.77 20.48
N THR A 241 -7.75 -20.87 20.39
CA THR A 241 -7.58 -19.69 21.24
C THR A 241 -7.86 -18.42 20.43
N ARG A 242 -8.15 -17.31 21.12
CA ARG A 242 -8.47 -16.03 20.50
C ARG A 242 -7.65 -14.90 21.11
N GLN A 243 -6.96 -14.13 20.29
CA GLN A 243 -6.36 -12.84 20.65
C GLN A 243 -7.25 -11.73 20.10
N LYS A 244 -7.72 -10.82 20.97
CA LYS A 244 -8.53 -9.68 20.53
C LYS A 244 -7.66 -8.71 19.70
N ALA A 245 -8.28 -8.08 18.70
CA ALA A 245 -7.66 -6.96 18.00
C ALA A 245 -7.34 -5.83 19.00
N GLY A 246 -6.17 -5.19 18.85
CA GLY A 246 -5.71 -4.14 19.76
C GLY A 246 -5.08 -4.64 21.05
N SER A 247 -4.70 -5.92 21.12
CA SER A 247 -4.00 -6.52 22.26
C SER A 247 -2.49 -6.71 22.01
N ALA A 248 -1.91 -6.00 21.05
CA ALA A 248 -0.45 -6.01 20.86
C ALA A 248 0.20 -5.17 21.98
N ASN A 249 0.99 -5.82 22.82
CA ASN A 249 1.77 -5.18 23.89
C ASN A 249 3.09 -4.66 23.35
#